data_AF-A0A3M1K0M6-F1
#
_entry.id   AF-A0A3M1K0M6-F1
#
_cell.length_a   1.000
_cell.length_b   1.000
_cell.length_c   1.000
_cell.angle_alpha   90.00
_cell.angle_beta   90.00
_cell.angle_gamma   90.00
#
_symmetry.space_group_name_H-M   'P 1'
#
loop_
_entity.id
_entity.type
_entity.pdbx_description
1 polymer ?
#
loop_
_entity_poly.entity_id
_entity_poly.type
_entity_poly.pdbx_seq_one_letter_code
_entity_poly.pdbx_strand_id
1 'polypeptide(L)'
;GVCLALFDAEDGGNIDGQPWSIGARAFASSGHRCASPEGVVIVDMVGDQDLAIYKDYAVDEALQDAIWNEADARGVAAFHPQKKYAIIDDHVPFRERGIASVVLIDFDYPWWHTVSDTVDKTSAASLAAVGKVLEQWLRRGGSW
;
A
#
# COMPACT_ATOMS: atom_id res chain seq x y z
N GLY A 1 7.04 -16.63 4.73
CA GLY A 1 7.20 -16.73 3.25
C GLY A 1 6.43 -15.60 2.60
N VAL A 2 6.66 -15.27 1.32
CA VAL A 2 6.01 -14.13 0.67
C VAL A 2 4.89 -14.60 -0.27
N CYS A 3 3.73 -13.94 -0.20
CA CYS A 3 2.64 -14.09 -1.16
C CYS A 3 2.43 -12.75 -1.87
N LEU A 4 2.24 -12.78 -3.19
CA LEU A 4 1.71 -11.66 -3.95
C LEU A 4 0.24 -11.94 -4.23
N ALA A 5 -0.62 -10.99 -3.90
CA ALA A 5 -2.06 -11.04 -4.18
C ALA A 5 -2.42 -9.78 -4.97
N LEU A 6 -3.23 -9.96 -6.00
CA LEU A 6 -3.81 -8.88 -6.79
C LEU A 6 -5.31 -8.91 -6.50
N PHE A 7 -5.81 -7.90 -5.80
CA PHE A 7 -7.23 -7.82 -5.45
C PHE A 7 -8.02 -7.24 -6.62
N ASP A 8 -9.25 -7.71 -6.76
CA ASP A 8 -10.20 -7.27 -7.77
C ASP A 8 -11.29 -6.43 -7.10
N ALA A 9 -11.97 -5.57 -7.87
CA ALA A 9 -13.07 -4.74 -7.39
C ALA A 9 -12.75 -3.91 -6.13
N GLU A 10 -11.54 -3.35 -6.05
CA GLU A 10 -11.17 -2.38 -5.01
C GLU A 10 -11.90 -1.06 -5.27
N ASP A 11 -11.70 -0.48 -6.46
CA ASP A 11 -12.10 0.87 -6.83
C ASP A 11 -13.55 0.98 -7.36
N GLY A 12 -14.39 0.00 -7.03
CA GLY A 12 -15.79 -0.09 -7.47
C GLY A 12 -16.79 0.61 -6.54
N GLY A 13 -16.32 1.30 -5.50
CA GLY A 13 -17.19 1.82 -4.45
C GLY A 13 -18.10 2.96 -4.92
N ASN A 14 -19.24 3.10 -4.25
CA ASN A 14 -20.33 4.03 -4.57
C ASN A 14 -21.01 3.83 -5.94
N ILE A 15 -20.50 2.96 -6.82
CA ILE A 15 -21.19 2.52 -8.02
C ILE A 15 -22.31 1.57 -7.58
N ASP A 16 -23.57 1.93 -7.84
CA ASP A 16 -24.77 1.17 -7.42
C ASP A 16 -24.82 0.83 -5.91
N GLY A 17 -24.16 1.65 -5.07
CA GLY A 17 -24.10 1.43 -3.61
C GLY A 17 -23.13 0.34 -3.16
N GLN A 18 -22.22 -0.11 -4.03
CA GLN A 18 -21.18 -1.07 -3.68
C GLN A 18 -20.17 -0.48 -2.67
N PRO A 19 -19.63 -1.29 -1.75
CA PRO A 19 -18.49 -0.88 -0.93
C PRO A 19 -17.18 -0.90 -1.75
N TRP A 20 -16.17 -0.19 -1.26
CA TRP A 20 -14.78 -0.32 -1.73
C TRP A 20 -14.15 -1.64 -1.24
N SER A 21 -13.00 -2.02 -1.82
CA SER A 21 -12.15 -3.12 -1.35
C SER A 21 -12.85 -4.49 -1.29
N ILE A 22 -13.74 -4.79 -2.26
CA ILE A 22 -14.54 -6.03 -2.25
C ILE A 22 -13.65 -7.26 -2.34
N GLY A 23 -12.67 -7.26 -3.26
CA GLY A 23 -11.77 -8.39 -3.45
C GLY A 23 -10.87 -8.65 -2.26
N ALA A 24 -10.29 -7.61 -1.64
CA ALA A 24 -9.49 -7.78 -0.43
C ALA A 24 -10.34 -8.31 0.73
N ARG A 25 -11.57 -7.82 0.90
CA ARG A 25 -12.49 -8.31 1.95
C ARG A 25 -12.85 -9.78 1.76
N ALA A 26 -13.13 -10.19 0.52
CA ALA A 26 -13.38 -11.58 0.18
C ALA A 26 -12.13 -12.46 0.41
N PHE A 27 -10.96 -11.99 -0.03
CA PHE A 27 -9.70 -12.72 0.14
C PHE A 27 -9.28 -12.85 1.60
N ALA A 28 -9.33 -11.78 2.38
CA ALA A 28 -9.01 -11.79 3.80
C ALA A 28 -9.90 -12.79 4.56
N SER A 29 -11.15 -12.95 4.12
CA SER A 29 -12.11 -13.90 4.68
C SER A 29 -11.99 -15.33 4.14
N SER A 30 -11.11 -15.55 3.17
CA SER A 30 -10.93 -16.86 2.56
C SER A 30 -10.15 -17.82 3.47
N GLY A 31 -10.29 -19.13 3.21
CA GLY A 31 -9.43 -20.17 3.80
C GLY A 31 -8.09 -20.33 3.09
N HIS A 32 -7.71 -19.40 2.19
CA HIS A 32 -6.48 -19.51 1.44
C HIS A 32 -5.27 -19.28 2.35
N ARG A 33 -4.19 -20.04 2.16
CA ARG A 33 -2.99 -19.96 3.02
C ARG A 33 -2.37 -18.56 3.11
N CYS A 34 -2.51 -17.76 2.04
CA CYS A 34 -1.99 -16.39 2.00
C CYS A 34 -2.93 -15.35 2.60
N ALA A 35 -4.13 -15.74 3.08
CA ALA A 35 -5.09 -14.84 3.73
C ALA A 35 -4.87 -14.69 5.25
N SER A 36 -3.82 -15.32 5.79
CA SER A 36 -3.41 -15.18 7.20
C SER A 36 -1.90 -14.95 7.32
N PRO A 37 -1.35 -13.89 6.69
CA PRO A 37 0.06 -13.54 6.83
C PRO A 37 0.33 -12.89 8.19
N GLU A 38 1.61 -12.77 8.55
CA GLU A 38 2.05 -11.99 9.71
C GLU A 38 1.82 -10.49 9.49
N GLY A 39 1.94 -10.01 8.25
CA GLY A 39 1.72 -8.62 7.88
C GLY A 39 1.35 -8.46 6.41
N VAL A 40 0.68 -7.35 6.10
CA VAL A 40 0.22 -6.98 4.76
C VAL A 40 0.74 -5.60 4.39
N VAL A 41 1.29 -5.48 3.19
CA VAL A 41 1.70 -4.20 2.61
C VAL A 41 0.91 -4.02 1.32
N ILE A 42 0.00 -3.05 1.31
CA ILE A 42 -0.70 -2.62 0.10
C ILE A 42 0.18 -1.62 -0.64
N VAL A 43 0.23 -1.75 -1.96
CA VAL A 43 1.01 -0.90 -2.84
C VAL A 43 0.02 -0.33 -3.84
N ASP A 44 -0.34 0.94 -3.66
CA ASP A 44 -1.36 1.61 -4.45
C ASP A 44 -0.86 2.97 -4.95
N MET A 45 -1.18 3.31 -6.21
CA MET A 45 -0.80 4.59 -6.85
C MET A 45 0.68 5.00 -6.72
N VAL A 46 1.62 4.06 -6.58
CA VAL A 46 3.05 4.34 -6.36
C VAL A 46 3.84 4.71 -7.64
N GLY A 47 3.12 4.99 -8.72
CA GLY A 47 3.69 5.19 -10.05
C GLY A 47 4.06 6.63 -10.38
N ASP A 48 3.62 7.62 -9.61
CA ASP A 48 3.70 9.04 -10.00
C ASP A 48 5.13 9.52 -10.27
N GLN A 49 5.29 10.46 -11.20
CA GLN A 49 6.55 11.15 -11.48
C GLN A 49 7.04 12.03 -10.33
N ASP A 50 6.11 12.61 -9.56
CA ASP A 50 6.41 13.42 -8.37
C ASP A 50 5.97 12.69 -7.09
N LEU A 51 6.36 11.42 -6.98
CA LEU A 51 5.88 10.50 -5.94
C LEU A 51 6.14 11.02 -4.51
N ALA A 52 5.06 11.16 -3.73
CA ALA A 52 5.09 11.54 -2.32
C ALA A 52 4.21 10.62 -1.45
N ILE A 53 4.84 9.69 -0.74
CA ILE A 53 4.17 8.73 0.15
C ILE A 53 4.31 9.18 1.60
N TYR A 54 3.19 9.57 2.21
CA TYR A 54 3.13 9.98 3.62
C TYR A 54 2.68 8.83 4.52
N LYS A 55 3.05 8.91 5.81
CA LYS A 55 2.55 7.95 6.78
C LYS A 55 1.04 8.10 7.00
N ASP A 56 0.39 6.98 7.24
CA ASP A 56 -1.02 6.88 7.58
C ASP A 56 -1.22 6.86 9.11
N TYR A 57 -2.30 7.49 9.58
CA TYR A 57 -2.77 7.47 10.97
C TYR A 57 -3.44 6.16 11.37
N ALA A 58 -3.97 5.39 10.41
CA ALA A 58 -4.90 4.28 10.61
C ALA A 58 -4.30 2.89 10.30
N VAL A 59 -2.98 2.73 10.38
CA VAL A 59 -2.26 1.49 10.06
C VAL A 59 -1.50 0.93 11.26
N ASP A 60 -0.89 -0.24 11.11
CA ASP A 60 0.06 -0.76 12.11
C ASP A 60 1.34 0.11 12.14
N GLU A 61 1.58 0.78 13.26
CA GLU A 61 2.68 1.76 13.38
C GLU A 61 4.06 1.12 13.28
N ALA A 62 4.25 -0.07 13.86
CA ALA A 62 5.54 -0.73 13.87
C ALA A 62 5.91 -1.21 12.45
N LEU A 63 4.96 -1.83 11.74
CA LEU A 63 5.13 -2.23 10.34
C LEU A 63 5.43 -1.03 9.44
N GLN A 64 4.65 0.06 9.60
CA GLN A 64 4.87 1.30 8.86
C GLN A 64 6.26 1.88 9.12
N ASP A 65 6.65 2.00 10.39
CA ASP A 65 7.95 2.56 10.77
C ASP A 65 9.11 1.73 10.23
N ALA A 66 9.00 0.40 10.24
CA ALA A 66 10.02 -0.49 9.67
C ALA A 66 10.27 -0.21 8.18
N ILE A 67 9.22 0.00 7.40
CA ILE A 67 9.33 0.31 5.96
C ILE A 67 9.92 1.70 5.73
N TRP A 68 9.45 2.71 6.48
CA TRP A 68 9.98 4.08 6.37
C TRP A 68 11.44 4.17 6.79
N ASN A 69 11.86 3.41 7.80
CA ASN A 69 13.26 3.34 8.22
C ASN A 69 14.13 2.69 7.13
N GLU A 70 13.63 1.70 6.40
CA GLU A 70 14.35 1.13 5.24
C GLU A 70 14.45 2.14 4.08
N ALA A 71 13.42 2.95 3.85
CA ALA A 71 13.44 4.03 2.87
C ALA A 71 14.47 5.12 3.24
N ASP A 72 14.49 5.56 4.50
CA ASP A 72 15.43 6.54 5.03
C ASP A 72 16.88 6.05 4.94
N ALA A 73 17.13 4.79 5.34
CA ALA A 73 18.46 4.16 5.25
C ALA A 73 19.02 4.11 3.81
N ARG A 74 18.15 4.26 2.81
CA ARG A 74 18.50 4.26 1.38
C ARG A 74 18.45 5.64 0.75
N GLY A 75 18.09 6.67 1.50
CA GLY A 75 17.91 8.03 0.99
C GLY A 75 16.77 8.15 -0.03
N VAL A 76 15.72 7.34 0.09
CA VAL A 76 14.56 7.43 -0.81
C VAL A 76 13.65 8.56 -0.35
N ALA A 77 13.82 9.73 -0.97
CA ALA A 77 13.14 10.97 -0.57
C ALA A 77 11.60 10.95 -0.72
N ALA A 78 11.05 10.04 -1.54
CA ALA A 78 9.60 9.92 -1.74
C ALA A 78 8.84 9.47 -0.48
N PHE A 79 9.51 8.87 0.50
CA PHE A 79 8.88 8.42 1.75
C PHE A 79 8.98 9.51 2.82
N HIS A 80 7.87 10.20 3.06
CA HIS A 80 7.79 11.29 4.01
C HIS A 80 7.43 10.77 5.41
N PRO A 81 8.25 11.03 6.45
CA PRO A 81 8.02 10.48 7.79
C PRO A 81 6.83 11.11 8.53
N GLN A 82 6.28 12.22 8.03
CA GLN A 82 5.12 12.88 8.60
C GLN A 82 3.85 12.07 8.31
N LYS A 83 2.98 11.94 9.31
CA LYS A 83 1.61 11.46 9.10
C LYS A 83 0.76 12.55 8.45
N LYS A 84 -0.10 12.18 7.50
CA LYS A 84 -0.96 13.14 6.79
C LYS A 84 -2.43 12.70 6.67
N TYR A 85 -2.68 11.41 6.47
CA TYR A 85 -4.01 10.89 6.15
C TYR A 85 -4.42 9.72 7.03
N ALA A 86 -5.73 9.45 7.08
CA ALA A 86 -6.31 8.22 7.59
C ALA A 86 -7.02 7.53 6.42
N ILE A 87 -6.37 6.57 5.78
CA ILE A 87 -6.80 6.05 4.47
C ILE A 87 -7.65 4.81 4.67
N ILE A 88 -8.69 4.67 3.84
CA ILE A 88 -9.48 3.44 3.72
C ILE A 88 -9.11 2.83 2.38
N ASP A 89 -8.58 1.62 2.40
CA ASP A 89 -8.08 0.88 1.25
C ASP A 89 -8.02 -0.62 1.65
N ASP A 90 -7.53 -1.49 0.77
CA ASP A 90 -7.46 -2.96 0.86
C ASP A 90 -6.70 -3.49 2.09
N HIS A 91 -6.00 -2.64 2.83
CA HIS A 91 -5.38 -3.00 4.11
C HIS A 91 -6.43 -3.15 5.23
N VAL A 92 -7.55 -2.42 5.15
CA VAL A 92 -8.58 -2.36 6.20
C VAL A 92 -9.21 -3.72 6.51
N PRO A 93 -9.61 -4.56 5.53
CA PRO A 93 -10.15 -5.89 5.83
C PRO A 93 -9.19 -6.82 6.59
N PHE A 94 -7.88 -6.65 6.43
CA PHE A 94 -6.89 -7.42 7.19
C PHE A 94 -6.72 -6.88 8.61
N ARG A 95 -6.67 -5.55 8.77
CA ARG A 95 -6.67 -4.87 10.07
C ARG A 95 -7.87 -5.28 10.93
N GLU A 96 -9.07 -5.35 10.34
CA GLU A 96 -10.30 -5.79 11.02
C GLU A 96 -10.20 -7.23 11.58
N ARG A 97 -9.30 -8.04 11.04
CA ARG A 97 -9.01 -9.42 11.49
C ARG A 97 -7.81 -9.50 12.43
N GLY A 98 -7.25 -8.37 12.84
CA GLY A 98 -6.08 -8.30 13.71
C GLY A 98 -4.75 -8.62 13.02
N ILE A 99 -4.71 -8.57 11.68
CA ILE A 99 -3.47 -8.73 10.92
C ILE A 99 -2.84 -7.36 10.73
N ALA A 100 -1.56 -7.22 11.06
CA ALA A 100 -0.81 -5.97 10.85
C ALA A 100 -0.83 -5.60 9.36
N SER A 101 -1.21 -4.37 9.05
CA SER A 101 -1.36 -3.96 7.66
C SER A 101 -1.05 -2.48 7.47
N VAL A 102 -0.41 -2.15 6.35
CA VAL A 102 -0.05 -0.79 5.94
C VAL A 102 -0.37 -0.60 4.46
N VAL A 103 -0.57 0.64 4.03
CA VAL A 103 -0.69 1.06 2.64
C VAL A 103 0.45 2.02 2.29
N LEU A 104 1.07 1.81 1.13
CA LEU A 104 1.98 2.75 0.50
C LEU A 104 1.24 3.40 -0.67
N ILE A 105 0.89 4.67 -0.51
CA ILE A 105 0.04 5.40 -1.45
C ILE A 105 0.42 6.87 -1.55
N ASP A 106 0.43 7.38 -2.78
CA ASP A 106 0.49 8.81 -3.06
C ASP A 106 -0.92 9.39 -3.09
N PHE A 107 -1.38 9.83 -1.93
CA PHE A 107 -2.75 10.31 -1.76
C PHE A 107 -2.94 11.75 -2.25
N ASP A 108 -1.86 12.47 -2.60
CA ASP A 108 -1.92 13.81 -3.18
C ASP A 108 -1.89 13.78 -4.72
N TYR A 109 -1.87 12.60 -5.34
CA TYR A 109 -1.82 12.41 -6.78
C TYR A 109 -3.00 13.10 -7.50
N PRO A 110 -2.75 14.16 -8.29
CA PRO A 110 -3.81 15.04 -8.80
C PRO A 110 -4.66 14.42 -9.92
N TRP A 111 -4.22 13.32 -10.52
CA TRP A 111 -4.90 12.68 -11.65
C TRP A 111 -5.81 11.52 -11.22
N TRP A 112 -5.85 11.19 -9.93
CA TRP A 112 -6.70 10.14 -9.36
C TRP A 112 -8.17 10.30 -9.78
N HIS A 113 -8.79 9.20 -10.23
CA HIS A 113 -10.16 9.15 -10.75
C HIS A 113 -10.45 10.13 -11.91
N THR A 114 -9.43 10.46 -12.70
CA THR A 114 -9.59 11.24 -13.92
C THR A 114 -9.21 10.42 -15.16
N VAL A 115 -9.74 10.81 -16.32
CA VAL A 115 -9.32 10.23 -17.62
C VAL A 115 -7.85 10.54 -17.97
N SER A 116 -7.20 11.40 -17.18
CA SER A 116 -5.80 11.77 -17.33
C SER A 116 -4.86 10.86 -16.55
N ASP A 117 -5.38 9.93 -15.72
CA ASP A 117 -4.57 8.87 -15.12
C ASP A 117 -4.14 7.88 -16.21
N THR A 118 -3.01 8.20 -16.82
CA THR A 118 -2.47 7.51 -17.98
C THR A 118 -0.97 7.33 -17.82
N VAL A 119 -0.40 6.38 -18.56
CA VAL A 119 1.00 5.92 -18.41
C VAL A 119 2.06 7.03 -18.53
N ASP A 120 1.76 8.14 -19.17
CA ASP A 120 2.66 9.30 -19.28
C ASP A 120 2.87 10.05 -17.94
N LYS A 121 2.12 9.70 -16.88
CA LYS A 121 2.31 10.19 -15.50
C LYS A 121 3.10 9.17 -14.68
N THR A 122 3.35 7.98 -15.21
CA THR A 122 4.11 6.94 -14.52
C THR A 122 5.61 7.16 -14.68
N SER A 123 6.36 6.84 -13.62
CA SER A 123 7.81 6.92 -13.56
C SER A 123 8.44 5.59 -13.20
N ALA A 124 9.33 5.10 -14.06
CA ALA A 124 10.14 3.93 -13.77
C ALA A 124 11.05 4.15 -12.55
N ALA A 125 11.45 5.39 -12.28
CA ALA A 125 12.27 5.72 -11.11
C ALA A 125 11.47 5.57 -9.82
N SER A 126 10.21 6.01 -9.81
CA SER A 126 9.31 5.92 -8.65
C SER A 126 8.95 4.46 -8.33
N LEU A 127 8.57 3.70 -9.36
CA LEU A 127 8.34 2.26 -9.23
C LEU A 127 9.58 1.51 -8.72
N ALA A 128 10.77 1.86 -9.24
CA ALA A 128 12.02 1.27 -8.79
C ALA A 128 12.39 1.67 -7.34
N ALA A 129 12.06 2.89 -6.92
CA ALA A 129 12.30 3.36 -5.56
C ALA A 129 11.48 2.54 -4.55
N VAL A 130 10.16 2.46 -4.75
CA VAL A 130 9.27 1.68 -3.88
C VAL A 130 9.62 0.19 -3.92
N GLY A 131 9.84 -0.36 -5.11
CA GLY A 131 10.23 -1.76 -5.28
C GLY A 131 11.53 -2.11 -4.55
N LYS A 132 12.54 -1.25 -4.59
CA LYS A 132 13.82 -1.46 -3.88
C LYS A 132 13.65 -1.39 -2.37
N VAL A 133 12.85 -0.47 -1.85
CA VAL A 133 12.59 -0.40 -0.39
C VAL A 133 11.96 -1.72 0.08
N LEU A 134 10.89 -2.17 -0.59
CA LEU A 134 10.20 -3.40 -0.21
C LEU A 134 11.05 -4.65 -0.40
N GLU A 135 11.75 -4.77 -1.53
CA GLU A 135 12.66 -5.89 -1.78
C GLU A 135 13.68 -6.02 -0.65
N GLN A 136 14.25 -4.91 -0.22
CA GLN A 136 15.34 -4.91 0.74
C GLN A 136 14.85 -5.13 2.17
N TRP A 137 13.72 -4.53 2.53
CA TRP A 137 13.03 -4.84 3.78
C TRP A 137 12.69 -6.34 3.87
N LEU A 138 12.13 -6.93 2.82
CA LEU A 138 11.84 -8.37 2.75
C LEU A 138 13.10 -9.25 2.82
N ARG A 139 14.19 -8.86 2.14
CA ARG A 139 15.49 -9.58 2.20
C ARG A 139 16.09 -9.60 3.61
N ARG A 140 15.77 -8.60 4.43
CA ARG A 140 16.18 -8.52 5.85
C ARG A 140 15.23 -9.28 6.78
N GLY A 141 14.27 -10.01 6.23
CA GLY A 141 13.32 -10.85 6.97
C GLY A 141 11.90 -10.28 6.99
N GLY A 142 11.69 -9.04 6.52
CA GLY A 142 10.37 -8.40 6.56
C GLY A 142 9.82 -8.27 7.97
N SER A 143 10.68 -8.09 8.96
CA SER A 143 10.31 -7.98 10.39
C SER A 143 10.10 -6.53 10.79
N TRP A 144 9.25 -6.32 11.79
CA TRP A 144 8.97 -5.03 12.44
C TRP A 144 8.77 -5.20 13.94
#